data_AF-A0A530BBZ3-F1
#
_entry.id   AF-A0A530BBZ3-F1
#
_cell.length_a   1.000
_cell.length_b   1.000
_cell.length_c   1.000
_cell.angle_alpha   90.00
_cell.angle_beta   90.00
_cell.angle_gamma   90.00
#
_symmetry.space_group_name_H-M   'P 1'
#
loop_
_entity.id
_entity.type
_entity.pdbx_description
1 polymer ?
#
loop_
_entity_poly.entity_id
_entity_poly.type
_entity_poly.pdbx_seq_one_letter_code
_entity_poly.pdbx_strand_id
1 'polypeptide(L)' 'YSPLELAGRNIYVREGCYLCHSQMIRPFRDEVERYGHYSLAAESMYDHPFQWGSKRTGPDLARVGNRYS' A
#
# COMPACT_ATOMS: atom_id res chain seq x y z
N TYR A 1 -12.01 5.63 1.29
CA TYR A 1 -12.31 4.59 2.29
C TYR A 1 -13.81 4.57 2.59
N SER A 2 -14.45 3.42 2.40
CA SER A 2 -15.73 3.11 3.07
C SER A 2 -15.50 2.92 4.58
N PRO A 3 -16.55 2.93 5.43
CA PRO A 3 -16.39 2.73 6.88
C PRO A 3 -15.66 1.43 7.24
N LEU A 4 -15.93 0.34 6.51
CA LEU A 4 -15.28 -0.95 6.75
C LEU A 4 -13.80 -0.91 6.36
N GLU A 5 -13.46 -0.30 5.22
CA GLU A 5 -12.07 -0.14 4.80
C GLU A 5 -11.28 0.75 5.76
N LEU A 6 -11.90 1.80 6.30
CA LEU A 6 -11.27 2.67 7.29
C LEU A 6 -10.98 1.93 8.61
N ALA A 7 -11.90 1.08 9.06
CA ALA A 7 -11.67 0.21 10.21
C ALA A 7 -10.53 -0.78 9.94
N GLY A 8 -10.51 -1.41 8.75
CA GLY A 8 -9.43 -2.29 8.31
C GLY A 8 -8.08 -1.58 8.23
N ARG A 9 -8.05 -0.33 7.77
CA ARG A 9 -6.85 0.51 7.75
C ARG A 9 -6.33 0.79 9.16
N ASN A 10 -7.21 1.06 10.12
CA ASN A 10 -6.79 1.26 11.52
C ASN A 10 -6.17 -0.02 12.09
N ILE A 11 -6.68 -1.20 11.71
CA ILE A 11 -6.08 -2.49 12.06
C ILE A 11 -4.71 -2.63 11.39
N TYR A 12 -4.58 -2.33 10.10
CA TYR A 12 -3.31 -2.35 9.37
C TYR A 12 -2.22 -1.53 10.07
N VAL A 13 -2.58 -0.33 10.55
CA VAL A 13 -1.68 0.54 11.32
C VAL A 13 -1.38 -0.03 12.70
N ARG A 14 -2.40 -0.52 13.43
CA ARG A 14 -2.26 -1.10 14.78
C ARG A 14 -1.32 -2.31 14.79
N GLU A 15 -1.46 -3.20 13.82
CA GLU A 15 -0.61 -4.40 13.69
C GLU A 15 0.77 -4.10 13.12
N GLY A 16 1.06 -2.85 12.76
CA GLY A 16 2.37 -2.46 12.24
C GLY A 16 2.69 -3.09 10.88
N CYS A 17 1.69 -3.39 10.06
CA CYS A 17 1.90 -4.00 8.74
C CYS A 17 2.88 -3.18 7.86
N TYR A 18 2.89 -1.85 8.04
CA TYR A 18 3.79 -0.92 7.36
C TYR A 18 5.29 -1.13 7.68
N LEU A 19 5.61 -1.87 8.75
CA LEU A 19 7.01 -2.22 9.10
C LEU A 19 7.60 -3.27 8.15
N CYS A 20 6.74 -4.06 7.50
CA CYS A 20 7.13 -5.12 6.57
C CYS A 20 6.72 -4.84 5.12
N HIS A 21 5.66 -4.05 4.92
CA HIS A 21 5.05 -3.82 3.62
C HIS A 21 4.98 -2.35 3.28
N SER A 22 5.38 -1.98 2.07
CA SER A 22 5.14 -0.65 1.54
C SER A 22 3.83 -0.58 0.76
N GLN A 23 3.28 0.62 0.66
CA GLN A 23 2.21 0.95 -0.28
C GLN A 23 2.66 2.10 -1.20
N MET A 24 3.79 1.90 -1.89
CA MET A 24 4.31 2.86 -2.85
C MET A 24 5.18 2.15 -3.89
N ILE A 25 4.65 1.99 -5.11
CA ILE A 25 5.36 1.38 -6.23
C ILE A 25 6.21 2.45 -6.91
N ARG A 26 7.51 2.20 -7.04
CA ARG A 26 8.47 3.13 -7.65
C ARG A 26 8.37 3.10 -9.19
N PRO A 27 8.72 4.19 -9.90
CA PRO A 27 8.62 4.27 -11.37
C PRO A 27 9.79 3.56 -12.09
N PHE A 28 10.08 2.32 -11.67
CA PHE A 28 11.04 1.45 -12.34
C PHE A 28 10.31 0.32 -13.05
N ARG A 29 10.85 -0.16 -14.18
CA ARG A 29 10.19 -1.18 -15.00
C ARG A 29 9.95 -2.48 -14.23
N ASP A 30 10.91 -2.93 -13.43
CA ASP A 30 10.86 -4.16 -12.65
C ASP A 30 9.80 -4.12 -11.53
N GLU A 31 9.65 -2.96 -10.90
CA GLU A 31 8.58 -2.69 -9.92
C GLU A 31 7.21 -2.73 -10.59
N VAL A 32 7.10 -2.10 -11.76
CA VAL A 32 5.84 -2.06 -12.51
C VAL A 32 5.41 -3.45 -12.97
N GLU A 33 6.34 -4.27 -13.43
CA GLU A 33 6.09 -5.66 -13.82
C GLU A 33 5.64 -6.52 -12.63
N ARG A 34 6.20 -6.28 -11.43
CA ARG A 34 5.90 -7.08 -10.23
C ARG A 34 4.60 -6.69 -9.52
N TYR A 35 4.34 -5.39 -9.43
CA TYR A 35 3.29 -4.82 -8.57
C TYR A 35 2.21 -4.04 -9.33
N GLY A 36 2.40 -3.73 -10.62
CA GLY A 36 1.49 -2.91 -11.43
C GLY A 36 1.94 -1.45 -11.55
N HIS A 37 1.08 -0.57 -12.07
CA HIS A 37 1.44 0.83 -12.36
C HIS A 37 2.15 1.53 -11.18
N TYR A 38 3.11 2.42 -11.44
CA TYR A 38 3.77 3.15 -10.35
C TYR A 38 2.76 4.00 -9.56
N SER A 39 3.05 4.28 -8.29
CA SER A 39 2.13 5.03 -7.44
C SER A 39 2.09 6.51 -7.82
N LEU A 40 0.90 7.11 -7.74
CA LEU A 40 0.68 8.54 -7.99
C LEU A 40 0.41 9.24 -6.67
N ALA A 41 0.85 10.50 -6.56
CA ALA A 41 0.62 11.30 -5.35
C ALA A 41 -0.88 11.41 -4.98
N ALA A 42 -1.76 11.44 -5.98
CA ALA A 42 -3.21 11.49 -5.80
C ALA A 42 -3.79 10.26 -5.07
N GLU A 43 -3.12 9.10 -5.14
CA GLU A 43 -3.61 7.86 -4.53
C GLU A 43 -3.55 7.92 -2.99
N SER A 44 -2.63 8.69 -2.41
CA SER A 44 -2.48 8.85 -0.96
C SER A 44 -3.11 10.14 -0.42
N MET A 45 -3.90 10.86 -1.22
CA MET A 45 -4.52 12.13 -0.83
C MET A 45 -5.41 12.00 0.41
N TYR A 46 -6.03 10.83 0.62
CA TYR A 46 -6.93 10.57 1.75
C TYR A 46 -6.27 9.81 2.91
N ASP A 47 -4.96 9.56 2.85
CA ASP A 47 -4.26 8.75 3.84
C ASP A 47 -3.74 9.60 5.00
N HIS A 48 -4.37 9.46 6.17
CA HIS A 48 -3.94 10.12 7.40
C HIS A 48 -3.65 9.08 8.51
N PRO A 49 -2.38 8.80 8.86
CA PRO A 49 -1.14 9.23 8.16
C PRO A 49 -0.87 8.41 6.88
N PHE A 50 -0.05 8.94 5.96
CA PHE A 50 0.32 8.21 4.73
C PHE A 50 0.89 6.81 5.04
N GLN A 51 0.69 5.83 4.15
CA GLN A 51 1.11 4.42 4.35
C GLN A 51 2.23 3.97 3.41
N TRP A 52 3.02 4.92 2.90
CA TRP A 52 4.22 4.59 2.15
C TRP A 52 5.21 3.90 3.09
N GLY A 53 5.67 2.71 2.70
CA GLY A 53 6.58 1.94 3.53
C GLY A 53 8.03 2.41 3.37
N SER A 54 8.81 2.23 4.42
CA SER A 54 10.25 2.48 4.43
C SER A 54 11.09 1.20 4.26
N LYS A 55 10.46 0.03 4.42
CA LYS A 55 11.09 -1.29 4.34
C LYS A 55 10.16 -2.28 3.64
N ARG A 56 10.75 -3.22 2.90
CA ARG A 56 10.06 -4.36 2.28
C ARG A 56 10.68 -5.66 2.77
N THR A 57 10.12 -6.20 3.85
CA THR A 57 10.33 -7.60 4.24
C THR A 57 9.36 -8.49 3.46
N GLY A 58 8.12 -8.02 3.30
CA GLY A 58 7.12 -8.58 2.40
C GLY A 58 6.93 -7.74 1.12
N PRO A 59 6.07 -8.18 0.19
CA PRO A 59 5.79 -7.45 -1.05
C PRO A 59 5.11 -6.10 -0.81
N ASP A 60 5.18 -5.21 -1.80
CA ASP A 60 4.39 -3.99 -1.83
C ASP A 60 2.89 -4.31 -1.98
N LEU A 61 2.05 -3.53 -1.29
CA LEU A 61 0.61 -3.73 -1.21
C LEU A 61 -0.23 -2.64 -1.89
N ALA A 62 0.37 -1.65 -2.58
CA ALA A 62 -0.36 -0.53 -3.17
C ALA A 62 -1.42 -0.95 -4.20
N ARG A 63 -1.29 -2.14 -4.79
CA ARG A 63 -2.17 -2.67 -5.85
C ARG A 63 -2.55 -4.13 -5.66
N VAL A 64 -2.91 -4.51 -4.44
CA VAL A 64 -3.42 -5.88 -4.15
C VAL A 64 -4.93 -6.01 -4.30
N GLY A 65 -5.65 -4.90 -4.51
CA GLY A 65 -7.09 -4.93 -4.75
C GLY A 65 -7.44 -5.89 -5.88
N ASN A 66 -8.28 -6.89 -5.58
CA ASN A 66 -8.72 -7.96 -6.49
C ASN A 66 -7.62 -8.93 -6.98
N ARG A 67 -6.43 -8.93 -6.37
CA ARG A 67 -5.36 -9.88 -6.74
C ARG A 67 -5.53 -11.26 -6.10
N TYR A 68 -6.29 -11.35 -5.00
CA TYR A 68 -6.47 -12.55 -4.19
C TYR A 68 -7.95 -12.71 -3.75
N SER A 69 -8.38 -13.94 -3.43
CA SER A 69 -9.74 -14.28 -2.96
C SER A 69 -9.74 -14.84 -1.54
#